data_AF-A0A3M1K094-F1
#
_entry.id   AF-A0A3M1K094-F1
#
_cell.length_a   1.000
_cell.length_b   1.000
_cell.length_c   1.000
_cell.angle_alpha   90.00
_cell.angle_beta   90.00
_cell.angle_gamma   90.00
#
_symmetry.space_group_name_H-M   'P 1'
#
loop_
_entity.id
_entity.type
_entity.pdbx_description
1 polymer ?
#
loop_
_entity_poly.entity_id
_entity_poly.type
_entity_poly.pdbx_seq_one_letter_code
_entity_poly.pdbx_strand_id
1 'polypeptide(L)'
;MNHDIFAMAATVSLLLNACVASTQEMTEVVGQETQSSSELQVVSDGTRPIPCERLLQPVGAEPKRQPTARSLRPAQDANAWLVDTTYVLDGGPGKDGIPSVDQPEFGTVEEVDRQTWLTDADLVVGTVIGGEVRAYPHPIMDWHEIVNDQHGAEALAITYCPLTGSALVWNRVIDGQTTTFGVSGLLFNNNLIPYDRASDSNWSQMLAQSIHGKRAGTAAETFPVIEMNWKMWKALFPDARVLTNDTGRDRPYGRYPYGAYKVSDTLLFPTSRDDRRLHRKERVLGVRSGSSSKVWVVADFPAGGTVVEDRVGDAEIVVGGACDGQFATAFLRTLPDGTRLSFRRSEMPLPILFADDEGNEWDLFGRAVRGPRAGQQLVHADSYVAYWFAWSTFFPDPEIASF
;
A
#
# COMPACT_ATOMS: atom_id res chain seq x y z
N MET A 1 15.36 -22.86 71.51
CA MET A 1 15.08 -21.53 72.09
C MET A 1 14.04 -20.86 71.22
N ASN A 2 12.85 -20.66 71.80
CA ASN A 2 11.73 -19.74 71.50
C ASN A 2 12.06 -18.55 70.57
N HIS A 3 11.15 -17.88 69.86
CA HIS A 3 9.73 -18.02 69.47
C HIS A 3 9.46 -16.92 68.41
N ASP A 4 8.47 -17.21 67.57
CA ASP A 4 7.50 -16.35 66.85
C ASP A 4 7.30 -14.85 67.15
N ILE A 5 7.04 -14.10 66.05
CA ILE A 5 5.88 -13.22 65.71
C ILE A 5 5.54 -11.95 66.57
N PHE A 6 4.97 -10.95 65.86
CA PHE A 6 4.22 -9.72 66.24
C PHE A 6 5.07 -8.43 66.28
N ALA A 7 4.90 -7.41 65.43
CA ALA A 7 3.75 -6.61 64.95
C ALA A 7 3.61 -5.26 65.70
N MET A 8 3.46 -4.21 64.88
CA MET A 8 2.71 -2.97 65.07
C MET A 8 3.06 -1.96 66.18
N ALA A 9 3.48 -0.78 65.69
CA ALA A 9 2.77 0.51 65.78
C ALA A 9 3.26 1.59 66.76
N ALA A 10 3.05 2.84 66.27
CA ALA A 10 2.95 4.12 66.97
C ALA A 10 4.30 4.88 67.18
N THR A 11 4.47 6.19 66.95
CA THR A 11 3.56 7.31 66.61
C THR A 11 4.37 8.62 66.42
N VAL A 12 3.79 9.63 65.73
CA VAL A 12 3.86 11.11 66.03
C VAL A 12 5.17 11.84 65.61
N SER A 13 5.24 12.98 64.89
CA SER A 13 4.32 14.13 64.69
C SER A 13 4.80 15.13 63.60
N LEU A 14 3.83 15.81 62.94
CA LEU A 14 3.74 17.24 62.48
C LEU A 14 4.85 17.85 61.55
N LEU A 15 4.60 18.58 60.44
CA LEU A 15 3.59 19.56 59.95
C LEU A 15 3.50 19.51 58.39
N LEU A 16 2.35 19.45 57.69
CA LEU A 16 1.40 20.52 57.22
C LEU A 16 2.09 21.78 56.65
N ASN A 17 1.72 22.46 55.55
CA ASN A 17 0.46 22.67 54.80
C ASN A 17 0.84 23.36 53.45
N ALA A 18 0.16 23.24 52.31
CA ALA A 18 -1.10 23.91 51.90
C ALA A 18 -1.19 23.79 50.35
N CYS A 19 -2.31 23.83 49.63
CA CYS A 19 -3.74 23.71 49.91
C CYS A 19 -4.44 23.51 48.54
N VAL A 20 -5.59 22.83 48.57
CA VAL A 20 -6.52 22.49 47.48
C VAL A 20 -7.69 23.48 47.51
N ALA A 21 -8.31 23.77 46.35
CA ALA A 21 -9.75 24.03 46.18
C ALA A 21 -10.01 24.17 44.67
N SER A 22 -11.08 23.69 44.02
CA SER A 22 -12.42 23.34 44.49
C SER A 22 -13.12 22.48 43.42
N THR A 23 -13.99 21.57 43.87
CA THR A 23 -14.94 20.76 43.08
C THR A 23 -16.38 21.25 43.28
N GLN A 24 -17.24 20.85 42.33
CA GLN A 24 -18.72 20.77 42.34
C GLN A 24 -19.51 22.01 41.90
N GLU A 25 -20.31 21.82 40.83
CA GLU A 25 -21.78 21.79 40.94
C GLU A 25 -22.40 21.00 39.75
N MET A 26 -23.36 20.13 40.08
CA MET A 26 -24.30 19.44 39.19
C MET A 26 -25.65 20.14 39.30
N THR A 27 -26.34 20.45 38.19
CA THR A 27 -27.78 20.14 38.00
C THR A 27 -28.29 20.34 36.57
N GLU A 28 -29.22 19.44 36.23
CA GLU A 28 -30.18 19.28 35.12
C GLU A 28 -30.63 20.52 34.31
N VAL A 29 -30.85 20.32 32.99
CA VAL A 29 -32.15 20.63 32.32
C VAL A 29 -32.38 19.62 31.18
N VAL A 30 -33.54 18.96 31.23
CA VAL A 30 -34.19 18.16 30.16
C VAL A 30 -35.01 19.09 29.25
N GLY A 31 -35.01 18.86 27.94
CA GLY A 31 -35.89 19.56 26.98
C GLY A 31 -35.88 18.93 25.58
N GLN A 32 -37.08 18.73 25.02
CA GLN A 32 -37.49 17.84 23.93
C GLN A 32 -37.29 18.35 22.48
N GLU A 33 -37.26 17.38 21.55
CA GLU A 33 -37.85 17.28 20.19
C GLU A 33 -38.01 18.53 19.28
N THR A 34 -37.59 18.43 18.01
CA THR A 34 -38.47 18.24 16.81
C THR A 34 -37.73 18.42 15.47
N GLN A 35 -38.20 17.69 14.46
CA GLN A 35 -37.80 17.71 13.04
C GLN A 35 -38.17 19.03 12.33
N SER A 36 -37.47 19.38 11.24
CA SER A 36 -38.10 19.71 9.94
C SER A 36 -37.06 20.01 8.85
N SER A 37 -37.36 19.47 7.67
CA SER A 37 -36.78 19.63 6.34
C SER A 37 -36.87 21.05 5.75
N SER A 38 -35.97 21.38 4.83
CA SER A 38 -36.32 22.15 3.63
C SER A 38 -35.41 21.81 2.43
N GLU A 39 -36.06 21.38 1.36
CA GLU A 39 -35.53 21.27 0.00
C GLU A 39 -35.24 22.65 -0.61
N LEU A 40 -34.25 22.71 -1.49
CA LEU A 40 -34.18 23.72 -2.55
C LEU A 40 -33.66 23.06 -3.82
N GLN A 41 -34.52 23.08 -4.83
CA GLN A 41 -34.34 22.44 -6.13
C GLN A 41 -34.02 23.49 -7.21
N VAL A 42 -33.18 23.05 -8.16
CA VAL A 42 -33.18 23.37 -9.60
C VAL A 42 -32.63 24.72 -10.05
N VAL A 43 -31.55 24.69 -10.85
CA VAL A 43 -31.59 25.18 -12.24
C VAL A 43 -30.75 24.25 -13.12
N SER A 44 -31.41 23.75 -14.17
CA SER A 44 -30.87 22.99 -15.28
C SER A 44 -30.39 23.89 -16.42
N ASP A 45 -29.34 23.48 -17.13
CA ASP A 45 -29.17 23.77 -18.55
C ASP A 45 -28.56 22.50 -19.17
N GLY A 46 -29.27 21.75 -20.01
CA GLY A 46 -29.35 22.06 -21.45
C GLY A 46 -27.96 21.78 -22.06
N THR A 47 -27.68 20.64 -22.68
CA THR A 47 -28.11 20.34 -24.06
C THR A 47 -27.74 18.89 -24.40
N ARG A 48 -28.61 18.21 -25.16
CA ARG A 48 -28.49 16.84 -25.68
C ARG A 48 -27.64 16.79 -26.99
N PRO A 49 -27.32 15.60 -27.52
CA PRO A 49 -25.99 15.18 -27.97
C PRO A 49 -25.75 15.37 -29.48
N ILE A 50 -24.49 15.26 -29.91
CA ILE A 50 -24.12 15.04 -31.32
C ILE A 50 -23.15 13.85 -31.43
N PRO A 51 -23.46 12.83 -32.26
CA PRO A 51 -22.68 11.63 -32.43
C PRO A 51 -21.50 11.85 -33.39
N CYS A 52 -20.42 11.07 -33.22
CA CYS A 52 -19.29 11.03 -34.14
C CYS A 52 -19.29 9.68 -34.88
N GLU A 53 -19.72 9.70 -36.13
CA GLU A 53 -19.39 8.66 -37.12
C GLU A 53 -18.29 9.20 -38.03
N ARG A 54 -17.18 8.46 -38.19
CA ARG A 54 -16.87 7.72 -39.44
C ARG A 54 -15.47 7.09 -39.37
N LEU A 55 -15.45 5.83 -39.76
CA LEU A 55 -14.31 4.95 -40.03
C LEU A 55 -13.33 5.52 -41.08
N LEU A 56 -12.05 5.11 -41.01
CA LEU A 56 -11.43 4.15 -41.95
C LEU A 56 -9.94 3.88 -41.61
N GLN A 57 -9.55 2.63 -41.85
CA GLN A 57 -8.26 1.94 -41.63
C GLN A 57 -7.22 2.24 -42.75
N PRO A 58 -6.17 1.41 -42.97
CA PRO A 58 -4.96 1.18 -42.15
C PRO A 58 -3.68 1.44 -42.98
N VAL A 59 -2.50 1.52 -42.33
CA VAL A 59 -1.22 1.23 -43.00
C VAL A 59 -0.33 0.47 -42.03
N GLY A 60 0.06 -0.74 -42.42
CA GLY A 60 0.85 -1.66 -41.62
C GLY A 60 2.36 -1.48 -41.77
N ALA A 61 3.09 -2.07 -40.84
CA ALA A 61 4.19 -3.00 -41.08
C ALA A 61 4.74 -3.49 -39.73
N GLU A 62 4.96 -4.80 -39.67
CA GLU A 62 5.33 -5.59 -38.50
C GLU A 62 6.88 -5.77 -38.40
N PRO A 63 7.46 -6.53 -37.45
CA PRO A 63 8.25 -5.98 -36.35
C PRO A 63 9.72 -6.48 -36.35
N LYS A 64 10.60 -5.87 -35.55
CA LYS A 64 11.84 -6.52 -35.10
C LYS A 64 12.21 -6.14 -33.66
N ARG A 65 12.11 -7.12 -32.75
CA ARG A 65 12.78 -7.12 -31.46
C ARG A 65 14.25 -7.53 -31.65
N GLN A 66 15.17 -6.78 -31.06
CA GLN A 66 16.51 -7.25 -30.64
C GLN A 66 16.84 -6.61 -29.28
N PRO A 67 17.45 -7.36 -28.34
CA PRO A 67 17.92 -6.80 -27.09
C PRO A 67 19.21 -6.01 -27.36
N THR A 68 19.15 -4.68 -27.37
CA THR A 68 20.36 -3.88 -27.34
C THR A 68 20.86 -3.79 -25.91
N ALA A 69 21.95 -4.51 -25.63
CA ALA A 69 22.81 -4.27 -24.48
C ALA A 69 23.13 -2.77 -24.40
N ARG A 70 22.57 -2.07 -23.40
CA ARG A 70 22.85 -0.66 -23.20
C ARG A 70 24.11 -0.52 -22.34
N SER A 71 25.20 -0.21 -23.04
CA SER A 71 26.30 0.68 -22.65
C SER A 71 26.61 0.76 -21.15
N LEU A 72 27.73 0.16 -20.76
CA LEU A 72 28.47 0.49 -19.53
C LEU A 72 28.57 2.02 -19.40
N ARG A 73 27.86 2.59 -18.44
CA ARG A 73 28.11 3.97 -18.00
C ARG A 73 29.49 3.99 -17.32
N PRO A 74 30.23 5.12 -17.35
CA PRO A 74 31.43 5.24 -16.53
C PRO A 74 31.05 4.95 -15.08
N ALA A 75 31.93 4.28 -14.33
CA ALA A 75 31.72 3.99 -12.92
C ALA A 75 31.29 5.27 -12.21
N GLN A 76 29.98 5.39 -11.92
CA GLN A 76 29.51 6.40 -11.00
C GLN A 76 30.25 6.14 -9.69
N ASP A 77 30.70 7.21 -9.03
CA ASP A 77 31.25 7.10 -7.70
C ASP A 77 30.29 6.22 -6.88
N ALA A 78 30.76 5.07 -6.40
CA ALA A 78 29.90 4.05 -5.79
C ALA A 78 29.20 4.57 -4.51
N ASN A 79 29.59 5.77 -4.06
CA ASN A 79 28.99 6.52 -2.96
C ASN A 79 28.13 7.73 -3.41
N ALA A 80 27.90 7.97 -4.69
CA ALA A 80 26.98 9.01 -5.13
C ALA A 80 25.52 8.58 -4.92
N TRP A 81 24.67 9.51 -4.52
CA TRP A 81 23.23 9.32 -4.54
C TRP A 81 22.70 9.50 -5.98
N LEU A 82 21.80 8.63 -6.41
CA LEU A 82 21.14 8.68 -7.72
C LEU A 82 19.89 9.57 -7.74
N VAL A 83 19.58 10.19 -6.62
CA VAL A 83 18.43 11.08 -6.40
C VAL A 83 18.91 12.41 -5.84
N ASP A 84 18.05 13.43 -5.91
CA ASP A 84 18.33 14.74 -5.31
C ASP A 84 18.38 14.64 -3.78
N THR A 85 19.59 14.77 -3.23
CA THR A 85 19.84 14.67 -1.79
C THR A 85 19.21 15.78 -0.97
N THR A 86 18.74 16.87 -1.60
CA THR A 86 17.95 17.91 -0.94
C THR A 86 16.70 17.33 -0.27
N TYR A 87 16.16 16.25 -0.84
CA TYR A 87 14.96 15.56 -0.34
C TYR A 87 15.28 14.21 0.29
N VAL A 88 16.56 13.91 0.53
CA VAL A 88 17.01 12.79 1.38
C VAL A 88 17.20 13.33 2.79
N LEU A 89 16.29 12.98 3.68
CA LEU A 89 16.19 13.58 5.01
C LEU A 89 16.27 12.51 6.10
N ASP A 90 16.81 12.88 7.26
CA ASP A 90 16.73 12.06 8.46
C ASP A 90 15.32 12.11 9.02
N GLY A 91 14.67 10.94 9.10
CA GLY A 91 13.34 10.78 9.68
C GLY A 91 13.32 10.90 11.19
N GLY A 92 14.48 10.81 11.86
CA GLY A 92 14.66 10.91 13.31
C GLY A 92 14.98 9.60 14.05
N PRO A 93 14.44 8.42 13.68
CA PRO A 93 14.75 7.16 14.37
C PRO A 93 16.20 6.70 14.24
N GLY A 94 16.91 7.13 13.19
CA GLY A 94 18.20 6.56 12.81
C GLY A 94 18.07 5.13 12.24
N LYS A 95 19.22 4.55 11.85
CA LYS A 95 19.29 3.21 11.25
C LYS A 95 18.81 2.14 12.22
N ASP A 96 17.86 1.32 11.76
CA ASP A 96 17.12 0.32 12.54
C ASP A 96 16.41 0.88 13.80
N GLY A 97 16.23 2.20 13.92
CA GLY A 97 15.44 2.81 15.00
C GLY A 97 13.96 2.41 14.95
N ILE A 98 13.48 2.09 13.75
CA ILE A 98 12.24 1.34 13.51
C ILE A 98 12.66 -0.10 13.19
N PRO A 99 12.44 -1.06 14.10
CA PRO A 99 12.91 -2.43 13.88
C PRO A 99 12.04 -3.14 12.84
N SER A 100 12.64 -3.72 11.81
CA SER A 100 11.96 -4.65 10.90
C SER A 100 11.51 -5.92 11.63
N VAL A 101 10.52 -6.62 11.08
CA VAL A 101 10.15 -7.97 11.51
C VAL A 101 10.92 -8.99 10.66
N ASP A 102 11.95 -9.60 11.25
CA ASP A 102 12.83 -10.53 10.52
C ASP A 102 12.49 -12.01 10.74
N GLN A 103 11.61 -12.29 11.71
CA GLN A 103 11.07 -13.61 12.02
C GLN A 103 9.56 -13.48 12.22
N PRO A 104 8.80 -13.30 11.12
CA PRO A 104 7.36 -13.09 11.22
C PRO A 104 6.63 -14.34 11.70
N GLU A 105 5.81 -14.18 12.73
CA GLU A 105 4.91 -15.23 13.22
C GLU A 105 3.51 -15.02 12.66
N PHE A 106 2.88 -16.09 12.18
CA PHE A 106 1.58 -16.03 11.52
C PHE A 106 0.51 -16.78 12.30
N GLY A 107 -0.68 -16.20 12.41
CA GLY A 107 -1.89 -16.83 12.91
C GLY A 107 -2.85 -17.19 11.78
N THR A 108 -3.92 -17.89 12.11
CA THR A 108 -5.10 -18.02 11.24
C THR A 108 -5.90 -16.71 11.25
N VAL A 109 -6.76 -16.53 10.25
CA VAL A 109 -7.72 -15.41 10.20
C VAL A 109 -8.55 -15.34 11.49
N GLU A 110 -9.08 -16.47 11.96
CA GLU A 110 -9.94 -16.53 13.15
C GLU A 110 -9.19 -16.12 14.44
N GLU A 111 -7.94 -16.56 14.61
CA GLU A 111 -7.13 -16.20 15.78
C GLU A 111 -6.83 -14.70 15.85
N VAL A 112 -6.53 -14.09 14.70
CA VAL A 112 -6.25 -12.65 14.63
C VAL A 112 -7.53 -11.83 14.73
N ASP A 113 -8.65 -12.27 14.14
CA ASP A 113 -9.92 -11.54 14.17
C ASP A 113 -10.52 -11.43 15.58
N ARG A 114 -10.16 -12.35 16.48
CA ARG A 114 -10.55 -12.29 17.90
C ARG A 114 -9.76 -11.26 18.70
N GLN A 115 -8.69 -10.70 18.13
CA GLN A 115 -7.87 -9.69 18.79
C GLN A 115 -8.49 -8.30 18.65
N THR A 116 -8.21 -7.40 19.59
CA THR A 116 -8.79 -6.06 19.61
C THR A 116 -7.93 -4.99 18.91
N TRP A 117 -6.73 -5.36 18.45
CA TRP A 117 -5.79 -4.43 17.81
C TRP A 117 -5.99 -4.28 16.30
N LEU A 118 -6.80 -5.15 15.68
CA LEU A 118 -7.16 -5.11 14.27
C LEU A 118 -8.68 -5.00 14.12
N THR A 119 -9.15 -4.02 13.37
CA THR A 119 -10.57 -3.77 13.13
C THR A 119 -10.94 -4.03 11.68
N ASP A 120 -12.24 -4.23 11.42
CA ASP A 120 -12.79 -4.43 10.07
C ASP A 120 -12.39 -3.34 9.05
N ALA A 121 -12.17 -2.11 9.52
CA ALA A 121 -11.82 -0.96 8.68
C ALA A 121 -10.30 -0.82 8.45
N ASP A 122 -9.47 -1.52 9.21
CA ASP A 122 -8.03 -1.48 9.01
C ASP A 122 -7.65 -2.15 7.70
N LEU A 123 -6.63 -1.60 7.04
CA LEU A 123 -6.10 -2.18 5.81
C LEU A 123 -5.10 -3.28 6.13
N VAL A 124 -5.02 -4.27 5.23
CA VAL A 124 -3.97 -5.28 5.19
C VAL A 124 -3.29 -5.25 3.84
N VAL A 125 -1.98 -5.47 3.83
CA VAL A 125 -1.22 -5.74 2.63
C VAL A 125 -1.38 -7.23 2.31
N GLY A 126 -2.03 -7.54 1.20
CA GLY A 126 -2.39 -8.90 0.80
C GLY A 126 -1.50 -9.45 -0.30
N THR A 127 -1.11 -10.72 -0.18
CA THR A 127 -0.24 -11.42 -1.14
C THR A 127 -0.73 -12.83 -1.43
N VAL A 128 -0.59 -13.26 -2.69
CA VAL A 128 -0.82 -14.63 -3.15
C VAL A 128 0.40 -15.07 -3.96
N ILE A 129 1.38 -15.66 -3.30
CA ILE A 129 2.69 -15.97 -3.90
C ILE A 129 3.03 -17.43 -3.59
N GLY A 130 3.42 -18.21 -4.61
CA GLY A 130 3.74 -19.62 -4.42
C GLY A 130 2.58 -20.49 -3.92
N GLY A 131 1.34 -20.02 -4.06
CA GLY A 131 0.14 -20.67 -3.50
C GLY A 131 -0.12 -20.35 -2.03
N GLU A 132 0.74 -19.55 -1.39
CA GLU A 132 0.51 -19.05 -0.04
C GLU A 132 -0.25 -17.73 -0.07
N VAL A 133 -1.32 -17.65 0.72
CA VAL A 133 -2.12 -16.45 0.89
C VAL A 133 -1.78 -15.82 2.23
N ARG A 134 -1.12 -14.66 2.22
CA ARG A 134 -0.71 -13.97 3.45
C ARG A 134 -1.20 -12.53 3.52
N ALA A 135 -1.48 -12.09 4.74
CA ALA A 135 -1.86 -10.72 5.06
C ALA A 135 -0.91 -10.10 6.09
N TYR A 136 -0.50 -8.85 5.83
CA TYR A 136 0.32 -8.04 6.73
C TYR A 136 -0.48 -6.81 7.15
N PRO A 137 -1.07 -6.80 8.35
CA PRO A 137 -1.93 -5.71 8.78
C PRO A 137 -1.19 -4.37 8.88
N HIS A 138 -1.80 -3.31 8.34
CA HIS A 138 -1.27 -1.94 8.48
C HIS A 138 -1.01 -1.56 9.94
N PRO A 139 -1.85 -1.94 10.92
CA PRO A 139 -1.54 -1.72 12.34
C PRO A 139 -0.17 -2.25 12.80
N ILE A 140 0.37 -3.30 12.20
CA ILE A 140 1.73 -3.79 12.47
C ILE A 140 2.73 -3.03 11.58
N MET A 141 2.43 -2.92 10.29
CA MET A 141 3.33 -2.28 9.32
C MET A 141 3.59 -0.80 9.63
N ASP A 142 2.62 -0.09 10.22
CA ASP A 142 2.74 1.31 10.67
C ASP A 142 3.86 1.49 11.73
N TRP A 143 4.25 0.41 12.43
CA TRP A 143 5.28 0.41 13.48
C TRP A 143 6.61 -0.26 13.09
N HIS A 144 6.62 -1.04 12.01
CA HIS A 144 7.77 -1.85 11.61
C HIS A 144 8.30 -1.54 10.22
N GLU A 145 7.44 -1.04 9.33
CA GLU A 145 7.69 -0.64 7.93
C GLU A 145 8.22 -1.74 7.00
N ILE A 146 8.91 -2.77 7.51
CA ILE A 146 9.51 -3.85 6.75
C ILE A 146 9.30 -5.19 7.47
N VAL A 147 8.82 -6.19 6.74
CA VAL A 147 8.78 -7.59 7.15
C VAL A 147 9.63 -8.40 6.16
N ASN A 148 10.68 -9.06 6.65
CA ASN A 148 11.46 -10.01 5.87
C ASN A 148 10.85 -11.40 6.02
N ASP A 149 10.20 -11.88 4.97
CA ASP A 149 9.40 -13.09 4.98
C ASP A 149 9.87 -14.12 3.94
N GLN A 150 9.34 -15.34 4.03
CA GLN A 150 9.61 -16.45 3.15
C GLN A 150 8.29 -17.17 2.79
N HIS A 151 7.94 -17.18 1.50
CA HIS A 151 6.79 -17.93 0.95
C HIS A 151 7.32 -19.10 0.14
N GLY A 152 7.30 -20.31 0.69
CA GLY A 152 7.97 -21.46 0.09
C GLY A 152 9.43 -21.14 -0.26
N ALA A 153 9.74 -21.11 -1.56
CA ALA A 153 11.08 -20.79 -2.07
C ALA A 153 11.35 -19.27 -2.25
N GLU A 154 10.31 -18.43 -2.24
CA GLU A 154 10.42 -16.99 -2.49
C GLU A 154 10.79 -16.23 -1.23
N ALA A 155 11.96 -15.57 -1.25
CA ALA A 155 12.42 -14.71 -0.17
C ALA A 155 11.89 -13.29 -0.39
N LEU A 156 11.01 -12.81 0.48
CA LEU A 156 10.24 -11.58 0.27
C LEU A 156 10.59 -10.49 1.29
N ALA A 157 10.60 -9.24 0.87
CA ALA A 157 10.57 -8.08 1.77
C ALA A 157 9.28 -7.31 1.51
N ILE A 158 8.38 -7.34 2.48
CA ILE A 158 7.14 -6.57 2.46
C ILE A 158 7.50 -5.22 3.05
N THR A 159 7.41 -4.17 2.24
CA THR A 159 7.75 -2.80 2.62
C THR A 159 6.48 -1.96 2.63
N TYR A 160 6.31 -1.14 3.66
CA TYR A 160 5.18 -0.23 3.77
C TYR A 160 5.60 1.08 4.44
N CYS A 161 5.34 2.19 3.76
CA CYS A 161 5.62 3.52 4.28
C CYS A 161 4.34 4.18 4.81
N PRO A 162 4.14 4.33 6.13
CA PRO A 162 2.95 4.97 6.68
C PRO A 162 2.83 6.45 6.29
N LEU A 163 3.93 7.10 5.92
CA LEU A 163 3.93 8.51 5.53
C LEU A 163 3.43 8.74 4.10
N THR A 164 3.60 7.75 3.23
CA THR A 164 3.20 7.80 1.82
C THR A 164 2.09 6.81 1.47
N GLY A 165 1.65 6.00 2.43
CA GLY A 165 0.57 5.03 2.25
C GLY A 165 0.86 4.01 1.15
N SER A 166 2.13 3.65 0.96
CA SER A 166 2.58 2.79 -0.15
C SER A 166 3.10 1.45 0.36
N ALA A 167 2.54 0.36 -0.16
CA ALA A 167 2.98 -1.00 0.08
C ALA A 167 3.60 -1.62 -1.19
N LEU A 168 4.78 -2.24 -1.06
CA LEU A 168 5.44 -2.98 -2.12
C LEU A 168 6.06 -4.26 -1.56
N VAL A 169 6.12 -5.31 -2.38
CA VAL A 169 6.76 -6.58 -2.02
C VAL A 169 7.95 -6.80 -2.95
N TRP A 170 9.13 -7.02 -2.40
CA TRP A 170 10.38 -7.19 -3.15
C TRP A 170 10.95 -8.60 -3.02
N ASN A 171 11.60 -9.09 -4.08
CA ASN A 171 12.48 -10.24 -4.00
C ASN A 171 13.74 -9.86 -3.22
N ARG A 172 14.08 -10.64 -2.19
CA ARG A 172 15.30 -10.49 -1.40
C ARG A 172 16.50 -11.18 -2.02
N VAL A 173 16.32 -11.96 -3.09
CA VAL A 173 17.41 -12.55 -3.85
C VAL A 173 17.88 -11.55 -4.90
N ILE A 174 19.04 -10.94 -4.67
CA ILE A 174 19.62 -9.92 -5.55
C ILE A 174 20.97 -10.42 -6.04
N ASP A 175 21.10 -10.62 -7.36
CA ASP A 175 22.26 -11.26 -8.00
C ASP A 175 22.59 -12.65 -7.43
N GLY A 176 21.55 -13.43 -7.11
CA GLY A 176 21.68 -14.77 -6.54
C GLY A 176 22.03 -14.82 -5.05
N GLN A 177 22.13 -13.66 -4.38
CA GLN A 177 22.35 -13.58 -2.93
C GLN A 177 21.09 -13.12 -2.20
N THR A 178 20.61 -13.91 -1.25
CA THR A 178 19.53 -13.51 -0.35
C THR A 178 20.02 -12.48 0.66
N THR A 179 19.32 -11.36 0.80
CA THR A 179 19.54 -10.33 1.83
C THR A 179 18.35 -10.25 2.80
N THR A 180 18.47 -9.44 3.84
CA THR A 180 17.33 -8.84 4.54
C THR A 180 17.38 -7.33 4.33
N PHE A 181 16.22 -6.69 4.43
CA PHE A 181 16.09 -5.23 4.41
C PHE A 181 15.83 -4.72 5.82
N GLY A 182 16.50 -3.64 6.19
CA GLY A 182 16.24 -2.87 7.40
C GLY A 182 15.76 -1.46 7.09
N VAL A 183 15.24 -0.77 8.10
CA VAL A 183 14.84 0.64 7.98
C VAL A 183 16.07 1.50 8.17
N SER A 184 16.42 2.35 7.19
CA SER A 184 17.65 3.16 7.29
C SER A 184 17.53 4.37 8.22
N GLY A 185 16.29 4.75 8.59
CA GLY A 185 15.98 6.01 9.26
C GLY A 185 15.94 7.21 8.31
N LEU A 186 16.31 7.03 7.04
CA LEU A 186 16.26 8.07 6.01
C LEU A 186 14.94 8.02 5.24
N LEU A 187 14.55 9.16 4.72
CA LEU A 187 13.40 9.36 3.84
C LEU A 187 13.85 10.00 2.53
N PHE A 188 13.27 9.59 1.41
CA PHE A 188 13.34 10.32 0.15
C PHE A 188 11.94 10.79 -0.23
N ASN A 189 11.70 12.10 -0.31
CA ASN A 189 10.35 12.64 -0.61
C ASN A 189 9.26 12.09 0.34
N ASN A 190 9.51 12.10 1.66
CA ASN A 190 8.68 11.47 2.71
C ASN A 190 8.54 9.94 2.63
N ASN A 191 9.05 9.29 1.59
CA ASN A 191 8.97 7.84 1.43
C ASN A 191 10.15 7.16 2.13
N LEU A 192 9.89 6.01 2.76
CA LEU A 192 10.91 5.28 3.51
C LEU A 192 12.04 4.81 2.59
N ILE A 193 13.28 4.86 3.07
CA ILE A 193 14.44 4.30 2.38
C ILE A 193 14.86 3.00 3.09
N PRO A 194 14.54 1.80 2.57
CA PRO A 194 15.15 0.59 3.06
C PRO A 194 16.66 0.59 2.84
N TYR A 195 17.39 -0.19 3.62
CA TYR A 195 18.76 -0.57 3.28
C TYR A 195 18.90 -2.09 3.24
N ASP A 196 19.66 -2.63 2.30
CA ASP A 196 19.94 -4.06 2.26
C ASP A 196 21.15 -4.40 3.14
N ARG A 197 20.98 -5.31 4.10
CA ARG A 197 22.01 -5.62 5.10
C ARG A 197 23.25 -6.30 4.51
N ALA A 198 23.11 -6.98 3.38
CA ALA A 198 24.21 -7.68 2.74
C ALA A 198 25.23 -6.73 2.08
N SER A 199 24.77 -5.67 1.40
CA SER A 199 25.67 -4.73 0.71
C SER A 199 25.80 -3.37 1.39
N ASP A 200 24.90 -3.06 2.32
CA ASP A 200 24.72 -1.76 2.96
C ASP A 200 24.29 -0.65 1.96
N SER A 201 23.52 -1.01 0.93
CA SER A 201 23.01 -0.03 -0.04
C SER A 201 21.62 0.45 0.37
N ASN A 202 21.31 1.71 0.04
CA ASN A 202 20.02 2.33 0.27
C ASN A 202 19.13 2.20 -0.97
N TRP A 203 17.84 1.98 -0.74
CA TRP A 203 16.85 1.72 -1.77
C TRP A 203 15.69 2.71 -1.63
N SER A 204 15.22 3.25 -2.76
CA SER A 204 13.97 4.01 -2.76
C SER A 204 12.82 3.01 -2.90
N GLN A 205 11.89 3.02 -1.93
CA GLN A 205 10.76 2.10 -1.91
C GLN A 205 9.87 2.29 -3.16
N MET A 206 9.43 3.51 -3.42
CA MET A 206 8.56 3.81 -4.56
C MET A 206 9.25 3.71 -5.93
N LEU A 207 10.56 3.92 -6.04
CA LEU A 207 11.27 3.69 -7.31
C LEU A 207 11.60 2.21 -7.54
N ALA A 208 11.45 1.35 -6.53
CA ALA A 208 11.91 -0.04 -6.52
C ALA A 208 13.36 -0.16 -7.03
N GLN A 209 14.25 0.70 -6.53
CA GLN A 209 15.64 0.79 -7.02
C GLN A 209 16.60 1.18 -5.90
N SER A 210 17.80 0.60 -5.93
CA SER A 210 18.91 1.07 -5.11
C SER A 210 19.37 2.44 -5.61
N ILE A 211 19.40 3.42 -4.71
CA ILE A 211 19.70 4.83 -5.02
C ILE A 211 21.03 5.29 -4.44
N HIS A 212 21.70 4.47 -3.62
CA HIS A 212 23.01 4.78 -3.06
C HIS A 212 23.68 3.50 -2.53
N GLY A 213 25.02 3.44 -2.57
CA GLY A 213 25.82 2.31 -2.11
C GLY A 213 26.20 1.34 -3.22
N LYS A 214 26.73 0.17 -2.83
CA LYS A 214 27.34 -0.83 -3.74
C LYS A 214 26.38 -1.34 -4.82
N ARG A 215 25.08 -1.31 -4.56
CA ARG A 215 24.02 -1.75 -5.48
C ARG A 215 23.36 -0.60 -6.23
N ALA A 216 23.85 0.64 -6.12
CA ALA A 216 23.25 1.80 -6.78
C ALA A 216 22.93 1.53 -8.27
N GLY A 217 21.69 1.81 -8.66
CA GLY A 217 21.17 1.59 -10.01
C GLY A 217 20.46 0.25 -10.20
N THR A 218 20.63 -0.71 -9.28
CA THR A 218 19.96 -2.02 -9.32
C THR A 218 18.47 -1.86 -9.04
N ALA A 219 17.62 -2.43 -9.90
CA ALA A 219 16.18 -2.49 -9.68
C ALA A 219 15.81 -3.68 -8.79
N ALA A 220 14.81 -3.53 -7.93
CA ALA A 220 14.22 -4.62 -7.16
C ALA A 220 13.22 -5.35 -8.05
N GLU A 221 13.28 -6.68 -8.07
CA GLU A 221 12.18 -7.49 -8.60
C GLU A 221 11.02 -7.39 -7.61
N THR A 222 9.82 -7.13 -8.11
CA THR A 222 8.63 -6.91 -7.29
C THR A 222 7.60 -8.00 -7.47
N PHE A 223 6.92 -8.36 -6.39
CA PHE A 223 5.75 -9.22 -6.44
C PHE A 223 4.46 -8.42 -6.36
N PRO A 224 3.37 -8.95 -6.92
CA PRO A 224 2.05 -8.37 -6.81
C PRO A 224 1.59 -8.20 -5.37
N VAL A 225 0.89 -7.10 -5.12
CA VAL A 225 0.34 -6.79 -3.82
C VAL A 225 -1.01 -6.11 -4.00
N ILE A 226 -1.95 -6.43 -3.11
CA ILE A 226 -3.24 -5.75 -3.05
C ILE A 226 -3.47 -5.32 -1.61
N GLU A 227 -3.63 -4.03 -1.40
CA GLU A 227 -4.15 -3.51 -0.14
C GLU A 227 -5.67 -3.59 -0.12
N MET A 228 -6.24 -4.08 0.98
CA MET A 228 -7.67 -4.27 1.15
C MET A 228 -8.05 -4.09 2.62
N ASN A 229 -9.27 -3.67 2.93
CA ASN A 229 -9.71 -3.68 4.31
C ASN A 229 -9.85 -5.11 4.86
N TRP A 230 -9.64 -5.22 6.17
CA TRP A 230 -9.61 -6.49 6.88
C TRP A 230 -10.94 -7.22 6.76
N LYS A 231 -12.07 -6.50 6.82
CA LYS A 231 -13.41 -7.05 6.64
C LYS A 231 -13.56 -7.84 5.35
N MET A 232 -13.16 -7.25 4.22
CA MET A 232 -13.24 -7.92 2.93
C MET A 232 -12.18 -9.01 2.81
N TRP A 233 -10.95 -8.76 3.28
CA TRP A 233 -9.88 -9.75 3.20
C TRP A 233 -10.24 -11.07 3.89
N LYS A 234 -10.70 -11.01 5.16
CA LYS A 234 -11.08 -12.22 5.92
C LYS A 234 -12.25 -12.98 5.32
N ALA A 235 -13.14 -12.29 4.60
CA ALA A 235 -14.26 -12.91 3.90
C ALA A 235 -13.81 -13.61 2.61
N LEU A 236 -12.87 -13.02 1.86
CA LEU A 236 -12.38 -13.57 0.60
C LEU A 236 -11.34 -14.67 0.80
N PHE A 237 -10.55 -14.60 1.87
CA PHE A 237 -9.43 -15.51 2.13
C PHE A 237 -9.48 -16.05 3.57
N PRO A 238 -10.50 -16.85 3.94
CA PRO A 238 -10.64 -17.37 5.31
C PRO A 238 -9.48 -18.27 5.75
N ASP A 239 -8.79 -18.90 4.80
CA ASP A 239 -7.64 -19.77 5.06
C ASP A 239 -6.29 -19.02 5.03
N ALA A 240 -6.30 -17.69 4.89
CA ALA A 240 -5.08 -16.90 4.85
C ALA A 240 -4.29 -16.99 6.18
N ARG A 241 -2.98 -16.84 6.06
CA ARG A 241 -2.09 -16.63 7.22
C ARG A 241 -1.87 -15.15 7.44
N VAL A 242 -2.06 -14.70 8.68
CA VAL A 242 -2.03 -13.28 9.03
C VAL A 242 -0.89 -13.02 9.99
N LEU A 243 -0.06 -12.02 9.70
CA LEU A 243 1.02 -11.60 10.60
C LEU A 243 0.43 -11.24 11.97
N THR A 244 0.93 -11.87 13.04
CA THR A 244 0.47 -11.62 14.40
C THR A 244 1.19 -10.42 15.02
N ASN A 245 0.65 -9.93 16.14
CA ASN A 245 1.33 -8.92 16.96
C ASN A 245 2.51 -9.48 17.79
N ASP A 246 2.85 -10.77 17.66
CA ASP A 246 4.06 -11.35 18.24
C ASP A 246 5.27 -11.10 17.32
N THR A 247 5.70 -9.84 17.29
CA THR A 247 6.83 -9.39 16.45
C THR A 247 8.16 -9.35 17.21
N GLY A 248 8.18 -9.83 18.46
CA GLY A 248 9.28 -9.65 19.40
C GLY A 248 9.44 -8.21 19.91
N ARG A 249 8.47 -7.31 19.66
CA ARG A 249 8.47 -5.92 20.13
C ARG A 249 7.16 -5.58 20.84
N ASP A 250 7.27 -4.88 21.97
CA ASP A 250 6.12 -4.31 22.69
C ASP A 250 5.74 -2.95 22.09
N ARG A 251 4.67 -2.94 21.30
CA ARG A 251 4.11 -1.74 20.65
C ARG A 251 2.59 -1.72 20.77
N PRO A 252 1.97 -0.53 20.84
CA PRO A 252 0.52 -0.41 20.86
C PRO A 252 -0.04 -0.52 19.42
N TYR A 253 -0.04 -1.72 18.83
CA TYR A 253 -0.42 -1.92 17.42
C TYR A 253 -1.83 -1.42 17.08
N GLY A 254 -2.78 -1.49 18.02
CA GLY A 254 -4.13 -0.93 17.82
C GLY A 254 -4.19 0.61 17.79
N ARG A 255 -3.05 1.31 17.87
CA ARG A 255 -2.94 2.76 17.83
C ARG A 255 -1.99 3.19 16.72
N TYR A 256 -2.50 3.97 15.77
CA TYR A 256 -1.69 4.58 14.73
C TYR A 256 -0.63 5.56 15.32
N PRO A 257 0.67 5.40 15.00
CA PRO A 257 1.73 6.20 15.62
C PRO A 257 1.74 7.67 15.21
N TYR A 258 1.19 8.03 14.04
CA TYR A 258 1.29 9.38 13.48
C TYR A 258 0.02 10.24 13.67
N GLY A 259 -0.81 9.93 14.67
CA GLY A 259 -1.96 10.76 15.06
C GLY A 259 -2.97 10.99 13.93
N ALA A 260 -3.26 12.25 13.59
CA ALA A 260 -4.21 12.60 12.54
C ALA A 260 -3.62 12.58 11.11
N TYR A 261 -2.37 12.14 10.94
CA TYR A 261 -1.63 12.29 9.68
C TYR A 261 -2.34 11.67 8.46
N LYS A 262 -3.00 10.51 8.60
CA LYS A 262 -3.73 9.84 7.50
C LYS A 262 -4.87 10.69 6.92
N VAL A 263 -5.43 11.61 7.70
CA VAL A 263 -6.60 12.41 7.30
C VAL A 263 -6.30 13.91 7.19
N SER A 264 -5.14 14.35 7.67
CA SER A 264 -4.72 15.74 7.54
C SER A 264 -4.04 15.99 6.18
N ASP A 265 -4.09 17.23 5.72
CA ASP A 265 -3.33 17.66 4.53
C ASP A 265 -1.85 17.96 4.86
N THR A 266 -1.39 17.78 6.10
CA THR A 266 -0.01 18.08 6.51
C THR A 266 0.98 17.02 6.04
N LEU A 267 2.19 17.45 5.64
CA LEU A 267 3.35 16.58 5.41
C LEU A 267 4.34 16.76 6.56
N LEU A 268 4.97 15.67 7.01
CA LEU A 268 5.97 15.75 8.09
C LEU A 268 7.32 16.27 7.59
N PHE A 269 7.63 16.05 6.32
CA PHE A 269 8.86 16.48 5.67
C PHE A 269 8.52 17.18 4.34
N PRO A 270 9.41 18.05 3.82
CA PRO A 270 9.21 18.63 2.49
C PRO A 270 9.31 17.59 1.39
N THR A 271 8.66 17.86 0.26
CA THR A 271 8.73 17.08 -0.98
C THR A 271 9.23 17.95 -2.13
N SER A 272 9.78 17.33 -3.16
CA SER A 272 10.27 18.02 -4.36
C SER A 272 9.17 18.64 -5.22
N ARG A 273 7.92 18.24 -5.00
CA ARG A 273 6.73 18.74 -5.68
C ARG A 273 5.52 18.63 -4.75
N ASP A 274 4.52 19.48 -4.97
CA ASP A 274 3.21 19.42 -4.30
C ASP A 274 2.12 19.64 -5.35
N ASP A 275 1.57 18.55 -5.88
CA ASP A 275 0.43 18.62 -6.79
C ASP A 275 -0.87 18.61 -5.98
N ARG A 276 -1.64 19.70 -6.06
CA ARG A 276 -2.85 19.89 -5.25
C ARG A 276 -4.16 19.59 -5.99
N ARG A 277 -4.12 18.87 -7.12
CA ARG A 277 -5.32 18.45 -7.85
C ARG A 277 -6.21 17.49 -7.06
N LEU A 278 -5.63 16.70 -6.15
CA LEU A 278 -6.34 15.86 -5.18
C LEU A 278 -5.84 16.14 -3.76
N HIS A 279 -6.60 15.71 -2.75
CA HIS A 279 -6.15 15.76 -1.36
C HIS A 279 -4.84 14.97 -1.21
N ARG A 280 -3.88 15.48 -0.43
CA ARG A 280 -2.54 14.84 -0.37
C ARG A 280 -2.61 13.37 0.02
N LYS A 281 -3.48 13.00 0.96
CA LYS A 281 -3.67 11.62 1.45
C LYS A 281 -4.71 10.81 0.70
N GLU A 282 -5.19 11.30 -0.45
CA GLU A 282 -6.08 10.51 -1.31
C GLU A 282 -5.37 9.23 -1.72
N ARG A 283 -6.00 8.07 -1.55
CA ARG A 283 -5.39 6.78 -1.94
C ARG A 283 -5.65 6.56 -3.41
N VAL A 284 -4.58 6.46 -4.18
CA VAL A 284 -4.64 6.25 -5.62
C VAL A 284 -3.90 4.98 -6.00
N LEU A 285 -4.51 4.16 -6.87
CA LEU A 285 -3.76 3.18 -7.64
C LEU A 285 -3.07 3.95 -8.75
N GLY A 286 -1.75 3.95 -8.73
CA GLY A 286 -0.97 4.49 -9.82
C GLY A 286 -0.45 3.39 -10.72
N VAL A 287 -0.38 3.67 -12.02
CA VAL A 287 0.23 2.81 -13.03
C VAL A 287 1.27 3.62 -13.79
N ARG A 288 2.45 3.02 -14.02
CA ARG A 288 3.55 3.61 -14.79
C ARG A 288 3.85 2.81 -16.05
N SER A 289 4.20 3.52 -17.12
CA SER A 289 4.74 2.94 -18.34
C SER A 289 5.72 3.90 -19.00
N GLY A 290 7.00 3.55 -19.00
CA GLY A 290 8.06 4.44 -19.44
C GLY A 290 8.09 5.74 -18.62
N SER A 291 7.93 6.88 -19.29
CA SER A 291 7.83 8.21 -18.65
C SER A 291 6.39 8.64 -18.35
N SER A 292 5.39 7.84 -18.73
CA SER A 292 3.97 8.15 -18.50
C SER A 292 3.49 7.52 -17.21
N SER A 293 2.62 8.23 -16.50
CA SER A 293 1.91 7.72 -15.32
C SER A 293 0.45 8.16 -15.34
N LYS A 294 -0.42 7.31 -14.83
CA LYS A 294 -1.86 7.58 -14.66
C LYS A 294 -2.30 7.03 -13.32
N VAL A 295 -3.28 7.67 -12.70
CA VAL A 295 -3.82 7.27 -11.39
C VAL A 295 -5.33 7.10 -11.43
N TRP A 296 -5.84 6.18 -10.61
CA TRP A 296 -7.25 6.00 -10.30
C TRP A 296 -7.44 6.18 -8.80
N VAL A 297 -8.37 7.05 -8.41
CA VAL A 297 -8.73 7.25 -7.01
C VAL A 297 -9.48 6.02 -6.51
N VAL A 298 -8.97 5.38 -5.45
CA VAL A 298 -9.54 4.11 -4.95
C VAL A 298 -10.98 4.32 -4.45
N ALA A 299 -11.28 5.49 -3.89
CA ALA A 299 -12.62 5.82 -3.40
C ALA A 299 -13.66 6.03 -4.52
N ASP A 300 -13.22 6.31 -5.75
CA ASP A 300 -14.10 6.58 -6.88
C ASP A 300 -14.59 5.29 -7.57
N PHE A 301 -13.98 4.13 -7.26
CA PHE A 301 -14.47 2.85 -7.78
C PHE A 301 -15.85 2.49 -7.20
N PRO A 302 -16.81 2.06 -8.03
CA PRO A 302 -18.08 1.51 -7.55
C PRO A 302 -17.91 0.34 -6.57
N ALA A 303 -18.81 0.26 -5.58
CA ALA A 303 -18.87 -0.87 -4.65
C ALA A 303 -19.17 -2.20 -5.37
N GLY A 304 -18.63 -3.31 -4.86
CA GLY A 304 -18.81 -4.64 -5.46
C GLY A 304 -17.90 -4.94 -6.67
N GLY A 305 -17.06 -3.98 -7.05
CA GLY A 305 -16.02 -4.15 -8.07
C GLY A 305 -16.42 -3.62 -9.44
N THR A 306 -15.54 -2.82 -10.02
CA THR A 306 -15.63 -2.37 -11.42
C THR A 306 -14.37 -2.78 -12.18
N VAL A 307 -14.48 -2.86 -13.49
CA VAL A 307 -13.36 -3.13 -14.41
C VAL A 307 -13.37 -2.09 -15.52
N VAL A 308 -12.23 -1.45 -15.74
CA VAL A 308 -12.02 -0.42 -16.77
C VAL A 308 -10.80 -0.79 -17.59
N GLU A 309 -10.95 -0.79 -18.90
CA GLU A 309 -9.81 -0.88 -19.80
C GLU A 309 -9.27 0.52 -20.12
N ASP A 310 -7.96 0.67 -20.11
CA ASP A 310 -7.32 1.96 -20.33
C ASP A 310 -5.92 1.79 -20.95
N ARG A 311 -5.21 2.90 -21.13
CA ARG A 311 -3.84 2.92 -21.63
C ARG A 311 -3.01 3.94 -20.87
N VAL A 312 -1.79 3.55 -20.50
CA VAL A 312 -0.78 4.44 -19.91
C VAL A 312 0.47 4.37 -20.77
N GLY A 313 0.82 5.47 -21.44
CA GLY A 313 1.88 5.45 -22.45
C GLY A 313 1.59 4.37 -23.51
N ASP A 314 2.49 3.41 -23.63
CA ASP A 314 2.35 2.26 -24.55
C ASP A 314 1.74 1.01 -23.90
N ALA A 315 1.46 1.03 -22.59
CA ALA A 315 0.88 -0.09 -21.89
C ALA A 315 -0.65 -0.07 -22.00
N GLU A 316 -1.22 -1.05 -22.70
CA GLU A 316 -2.66 -1.33 -22.66
C GLU A 316 -2.99 -2.15 -21.42
N ILE A 317 -3.85 -1.60 -20.56
CA ILE A 317 -4.11 -2.14 -19.24
C ILE A 317 -5.59 -2.39 -19.00
N VAL A 318 -5.85 -3.28 -18.05
CA VAL A 318 -7.15 -3.42 -17.39
C VAL A 318 -6.96 -3.10 -15.92
N VAL A 319 -7.81 -2.24 -15.39
CA VAL A 319 -7.84 -1.81 -14.00
C VAL A 319 -9.11 -2.34 -13.37
N GLY A 320 -9.02 -2.88 -12.16
CA GLY A 320 -10.19 -3.27 -11.38
C GLY A 320 -10.07 -2.80 -9.94
N GLY A 321 -11.19 -2.49 -9.30
CA GLY A 321 -11.20 -1.98 -7.93
C GLY A 321 -12.60 -1.81 -7.36
N ALA A 322 -12.67 -1.61 -6.04
CA ALA A 322 -13.92 -1.40 -5.32
C ALA A 322 -13.70 -0.51 -4.08
N CYS A 323 -14.52 0.53 -3.89
CA CYS A 323 -14.40 1.43 -2.73
C CYS A 323 -14.75 0.76 -1.40
N ASP A 324 -15.68 -0.19 -1.38
CA ASP A 324 -16.12 -0.92 -0.18
C ASP A 324 -15.08 -1.93 0.32
N GLY A 325 -14.20 -2.40 -0.55
CA GLY A 325 -12.99 -3.17 -0.20
C GLY A 325 -11.73 -2.32 -0.06
N GLN A 326 -11.79 -1.06 -0.49
CA GLN A 326 -10.67 -0.13 -0.54
C GLN A 326 -9.45 -0.67 -1.31
N PHE A 327 -9.69 -1.44 -2.37
CA PHE A 327 -8.66 -2.05 -3.20
C PHE A 327 -8.76 -1.60 -4.65
N ALA A 328 -7.63 -1.62 -5.33
CA ALA A 328 -7.54 -1.53 -6.79
C ALA A 328 -6.29 -2.27 -7.28
N THR A 329 -6.33 -2.77 -8.50
CA THR A 329 -5.28 -3.58 -9.14
C THR A 329 -5.24 -3.31 -10.64
N ALA A 330 -4.10 -3.51 -11.29
CA ALA A 330 -3.94 -3.32 -12.73
C ALA A 330 -3.06 -4.40 -13.38
N PHE A 331 -3.47 -4.80 -14.58
CA PHE A 331 -2.79 -5.81 -15.40
C PHE A 331 -2.61 -5.36 -16.82
N LEU A 332 -1.59 -5.86 -17.51
CA LEU A 332 -1.48 -5.72 -18.95
C LEU A 332 -2.55 -6.57 -19.64
N ARG A 333 -3.13 -6.03 -20.71
CA ARG A 333 -4.12 -6.73 -21.54
C ARG A 333 -3.50 -7.66 -22.57
N THR A 334 -2.23 -7.45 -22.88
CA THR A 334 -1.49 -8.28 -23.81
C THR A 334 -0.70 -9.33 -23.04
N LEU A 335 -1.00 -10.60 -23.31
CA LEU A 335 -0.32 -11.75 -22.72
C LEU A 335 1.10 -11.93 -23.29
N PRO A 336 1.96 -12.74 -22.65
CA PRO A 336 3.31 -13.00 -23.15
C PRO A 336 3.38 -13.64 -24.54
N ASP A 337 2.32 -14.36 -24.96
CA ASP A 337 2.18 -14.96 -26.29
C ASP A 337 1.74 -13.94 -27.37
N GLY A 338 1.46 -12.69 -26.98
CA GLY A 338 1.01 -11.62 -27.86
C GLY A 338 -0.51 -11.52 -28.01
N THR A 339 -1.29 -12.41 -27.39
CA THR A 339 -2.75 -12.30 -27.39
C THR A 339 -3.19 -11.08 -26.60
N ARG A 340 -3.98 -10.20 -27.23
CA ARG A 340 -4.63 -9.06 -26.59
C ARG A 340 -6.04 -9.44 -26.18
N LEU A 341 -6.34 -9.37 -24.90
CA LEU A 341 -7.65 -9.67 -24.33
C LEU A 341 -8.49 -8.40 -24.14
N SER A 342 -9.81 -8.56 -24.19
CA SER A 342 -10.78 -7.55 -23.79
C SER A 342 -11.49 -7.99 -22.52
N PHE A 343 -11.55 -7.12 -21.51
CA PHE A 343 -12.07 -7.44 -20.18
C PHE A 343 -13.33 -6.66 -19.86
N ARG A 344 -14.15 -7.28 -19.01
CA ARG A 344 -15.30 -6.68 -18.33
C ARG A 344 -15.34 -7.15 -16.88
N ARG A 345 -16.21 -6.52 -16.08
CA ARG A 345 -16.53 -7.02 -14.73
C ARG A 345 -17.16 -8.41 -14.85
N SER A 346 -16.59 -9.39 -14.17
CA SER A 346 -17.18 -10.73 -14.07
C SER A 346 -18.55 -10.67 -13.40
N GLU A 347 -19.46 -11.57 -13.75
CA GLU A 347 -20.74 -11.73 -13.04
C GLU A 347 -20.58 -12.59 -11.76
N MET A 348 -19.40 -13.19 -11.57
CA MET A 348 -19.08 -13.99 -10.39
C MET A 348 -18.78 -13.09 -9.18
N PRO A 349 -19.06 -13.57 -7.95
CA PRO A 349 -18.65 -12.87 -6.74
C PRO A 349 -17.12 -12.79 -6.64
N LEU A 350 -16.64 -11.79 -5.89
CA LEU A 350 -15.24 -11.72 -5.48
C LEU A 350 -14.80 -13.04 -4.81
N PRO A 351 -13.54 -13.47 -4.96
CA PRO A 351 -12.41 -12.72 -5.52
C PRO A 351 -12.34 -12.70 -7.05
N ILE A 352 -13.28 -13.31 -7.77
CA ILE A 352 -13.35 -13.25 -9.24
C ILE A 352 -13.81 -11.86 -9.67
N LEU A 353 -12.96 -11.14 -10.41
CA LEU A 353 -13.19 -9.73 -10.76
C LEU A 353 -13.29 -9.51 -12.27
N PHE A 354 -12.46 -10.19 -13.07
CA PHE A 354 -12.40 -9.95 -14.51
C PHE A 354 -12.95 -11.14 -15.29
N ALA A 355 -13.71 -10.85 -16.35
CA ALA A 355 -14.06 -11.81 -17.38
C ALA A 355 -13.53 -11.30 -18.72
N ASP A 356 -12.94 -12.17 -19.52
CA ASP A 356 -12.44 -11.79 -20.86
C ASP A 356 -13.36 -12.23 -22.01
N ASP A 357 -12.93 -11.92 -23.23
CA ASP A 357 -13.58 -12.25 -24.51
C ASP A 357 -13.28 -13.67 -25.01
N GLU A 358 -12.41 -14.42 -24.33
CA GLU A 358 -12.16 -15.85 -24.58
C GLU A 358 -12.92 -16.77 -23.60
N GLY A 359 -13.68 -16.20 -22.67
CA GLY A 359 -14.49 -16.92 -21.69
C GLY A 359 -13.72 -17.37 -20.45
N ASN A 360 -12.61 -16.70 -20.12
CA ASN A 360 -11.91 -16.91 -18.86
C ASN A 360 -12.45 -16.00 -17.75
N GLU A 361 -12.36 -16.50 -16.53
CA GLU A 361 -12.64 -15.74 -15.31
C GLU A 361 -11.33 -15.61 -14.52
N TRP A 362 -10.98 -14.37 -14.15
CA TRP A 362 -9.74 -14.04 -13.47
C TRP A 362 -10.03 -13.44 -12.10
N ASP A 363 -9.30 -13.91 -11.10
CA ASP A 363 -9.37 -13.33 -9.76
C ASP A 363 -8.74 -11.94 -9.69
N LEU A 364 -8.91 -11.27 -8.55
CA LEU A 364 -8.34 -9.96 -8.27
C LEU A 364 -6.80 -9.94 -8.30
N PHE A 365 -6.13 -11.09 -8.21
CA PHE A 365 -4.68 -11.23 -8.39
C PHE A 365 -4.28 -11.58 -9.82
N GLY A 366 -5.23 -11.63 -10.76
CA GLY A 366 -4.99 -11.88 -12.18
C GLY A 366 -4.69 -13.32 -12.53
N ARG A 367 -5.06 -14.27 -11.67
CA ARG A 367 -5.01 -15.70 -11.99
C ARG A 367 -6.30 -16.13 -12.66
N ALA A 368 -6.21 -16.80 -13.80
CA ALA A 368 -7.36 -17.44 -14.43
C ALA A 368 -7.82 -18.62 -13.56
N VAL A 369 -9.00 -18.52 -12.97
CA VAL A 369 -9.59 -19.58 -12.13
C VAL A 369 -10.54 -20.47 -12.93
N ARG A 370 -11.01 -20.01 -14.09
CA ARG A 370 -11.90 -20.74 -14.99
C ARG A 370 -11.64 -20.35 -16.44
N GLY A 371 -12.00 -21.24 -17.36
CA GLY A 371 -11.94 -21.02 -18.81
C GLY A 371 -10.75 -21.72 -19.46
N PRO A 372 -10.58 -21.57 -20.78
CA PRO A 372 -9.49 -22.18 -21.55
C PRO A 372 -8.07 -21.90 -21.01
N ARG A 373 -7.88 -20.81 -20.26
CA ARG A 373 -6.60 -20.37 -19.69
C ARG A 373 -6.45 -20.64 -18.20
N ALA A 374 -7.31 -21.46 -17.60
CA ALA A 374 -7.24 -21.76 -16.17
C ALA A 374 -5.81 -22.11 -15.71
N GLY A 375 -5.35 -21.45 -14.65
CA GLY A 375 -4.00 -21.58 -14.10
C GLY A 375 -2.97 -20.58 -14.65
N GLN A 376 -3.27 -19.85 -15.73
CA GLN A 376 -2.42 -18.76 -16.22
C GLN A 376 -2.50 -17.52 -15.33
N GLN A 377 -1.48 -16.68 -15.42
CA GLN A 377 -1.30 -15.44 -14.64
C GLN A 377 -1.19 -14.25 -15.61
N LEU A 378 -2.01 -13.22 -15.41
CA LEU A 378 -1.85 -11.95 -16.11
C LEU A 378 -0.55 -11.28 -15.67
N VAL A 379 0.10 -10.61 -16.63
CA VAL A 379 1.27 -9.78 -16.32
C VAL A 379 0.79 -8.54 -15.57
N HIS A 380 1.27 -8.36 -14.35
CA HIS A 380 0.95 -7.16 -13.58
C HIS A 380 1.50 -5.92 -14.26
N ALA A 381 0.69 -4.86 -14.30
CA ALA A 381 1.21 -3.54 -14.66
C ALA A 381 2.14 -3.04 -13.54
N ASP A 382 3.14 -2.23 -13.87
CA ASP A 382 3.96 -1.52 -12.87
C ASP A 382 3.06 -0.54 -12.11
N SER A 383 2.51 -1.02 -10.99
CA SER A 383 1.39 -0.39 -10.31
C SER A 383 1.34 -0.79 -8.84
N TYR A 384 0.90 0.15 -8.01
CA TYR A 384 0.66 -0.03 -6.58
C TYR A 384 -0.15 1.16 -6.05
N VAL A 385 -0.71 1.01 -4.85
CA VAL A 385 -1.44 2.08 -4.18
C VAL A 385 -0.46 2.96 -3.41
N ALA A 386 -0.66 4.26 -3.46
CA ALA A 386 0.02 5.24 -2.61
C ALA A 386 -0.89 6.43 -2.35
N TYR A 387 -0.48 7.31 -1.44
CA TYR A 387 -1.06 8.63 -1.32
C TYR A 387 -0.72 9.50 -2.55
N TRP A 388 -1.69 10.28 -3.00
CA TRP A 388 -1.59 11.15 -4.17
C TRP A 388 -0.35 12.05 -4.16
N PHE A 389 -0.05 12.68 -3.03
CA PHE A 389 1.11 13.58 -2.94
C PHE A 389 2.43 12.83 -3.21
N ALA A 390 2.52 11.57 -2.75
CA ALA A 390 3.71 10.76 -2.94
C ALA A 390 3.79 10.33 -4.41
N TRP A 391 2.69 9.84 -4.99
CA TRP A 391 2.67 9.41 -6.38
C TRP A 391 3.07 10.55 -7.34
N SER A 392 2.43 11.71 -7.21
CA SER A 392 2.71 12.90 -8.03
C SER A 392 4.10 13.51 -7.80
N THR A 393 4.72 13.23 -6.64
CA THR A 393 6.11 13.63 -6.36
C THR A 393 7.12 12.74 -7.07
N PHE A 394 6.92 11.42 -7.05
CA PHE A 394 7.83 10.45 -7.65
C PHE A 394 7.68 10.35 -9.18
N PHE A 395 6.45 10.48 -9.68
CA PHE A 395 6.13 10.38 -11.11
C PHE A 395 5.35 11.64 -11.53
N PRO A 396 6.05 12.65 -12.06
CA PRO A 396 5.47 13.97 -12.27
C PRO A 396 4.38 13.96 -13.35
N ASP A 397 3.44 14.89 -13.18
CA ASP A 397 2.34 15.16 -14.11
C ASP A 397 1.48 13.93 -14.47
N PRO A 398 1.07 13.11 -13.47
CA PRO A 398 0.24 11.95 -13.76
C PRO A 398 -1.12 12.39 -14.30
N GLU A 399 -1.63 11.64 -15.26
CA GLU A 399 -3.03 11.73 -15.68
C GLU A 399 -3.92 11.22 -14.53
N ILE A 400 -5.01 11.91 -14.24
CA ILE A 400 -6.02 11.46 -13.28
C ILE A 400 -7.15 10.86 -14.10
N ALA A 401 -7.42 9.57 -13.92
CA ALA A 401 -8.49 8.89 -14.63
C ALA A 401 -9.87 9.42 -14.21
N SER A 402 -10.79 9.42 -15.16
CA SER A 402 -12.22 9.64 -14.93
C SER A 402 -12.98 8.33 -15.20
N PHE A 403 -13.98 8.02 -14.39
CA PHE A 403 -14.86 6.88 -14.56
C PHE A 403 -15.98 7.14 -15.57
#